data_AF-A0A7K7N658-F1
#
_entry.id   AF-A0A7K7N658-F1
#
_cell.length_a   1.000
_cell.length_b   1.000
_cell.length_c   1.000
_cell.angle_alpha   90.00
_cell.angle_beta   90.00
_cell.angle_gamma   90.00
#
_symmetry.space_group_name_H-M   'P 1'
#
loop_
_entity.id
_entity.type
_entity.pdbx_description
1 polymer ?
#
loop_
_entity_poly.entity_id
_entity_poly.type
_entity_poly.pdbx_seq_one_letter_code
_entity_poly.pdbx_strand_id
1 'polypeptide(L)'
;ESATAFGWLISDMWLGEFDCVSPEVFYSVLGKRYPTFGKRTQQDAQEFLICVLNELHEGLKKVRAHLCKRRCVTDGKPSRGSVSETSIITKLFEGQLSYDIMCLECKTTIDRPERFTVLSLPIPSKSACSLQDCLKCFFQQDILTWNNQIQCSWCGTKQDATVKATITKAPQIIIFHLKRFEWQGKHKRKLSTDICYPLSNLDLSPYSSPLFCTDAEYSLCAVVNHSGFLDDGHYTAFCKHSATKNWYNFDDAQITKIPNASVQSDTAYLLFY
;
A
#
# COMPACT_ATOMS: atom_id res chain seq x y z
N GLU A 1 4.98 3.84 21.58
CA GLU A 1 6.16 4.68 21.24
C GLU A 1 6.14 5.10 19.77
N SER A 2 6.18 4.18 18.80
CA SER A 2 6.17 4.50 17.35
C SER A 2 5.04 5.45 16.94
N ALA A 3 3.79 5.15 17.31
CA ALA A 3 2.64 6.01 17.01
C ALA A 3 2.68 7.38 17.70
N THR A 4 3.29 7.47 18.88
CA THR A 4 3.47 8.75 19.58
C THR A 4 4.53 9.58 18.86
N ALA A 5 5.70 9.01 18.57
CA ALA A 5 6.77 9.71 17.85
C ALA A 5 6.32 10.19 16.46
N PHE A 6 5.55 9.37 15.75
CA PHE A 6 4.92 9.78 14.49
C PHE A 6 3.95 10.95 14.66
N GLY A 7 3.11 10.92 15.70
CA GLY A 7 2.17 12.02 15.99
C GLY A 7 2.87 13.35 16.27
N TRP A 8 4.02 13.32 16.96
CA TRP A 8 4.83 14.52 17.22
C TRP A 8 5.44 15.06 15.92
N LEU A 9 6.06 14.18 15.12
CA LEU A 9 6.64 14.56 13.82
C LEU A 9 5.59 15.22 12.91
N ILE A 10 4.40 14.62 12.80
CA ILE A 10 3.30 15.20 12.02
C ILE A 10 2.84 16.53 12.61
N SER A 11 2.74 16.67 13.94
CA SER A 11 2.39 17.94 14.56
C SER A 11 3.38 19.04 14.17
N ASP A 12 4.69 18.79 14.30
CA ASP A 12 5.73 19.76 13.99
C ASP A 12 5.70 20.17 12.51
N MET A 13 5.45 19.22 11.59
CA MET A 13 5.33 19.50 10.16
C MET A 13 4.10 20.36 9.80
N TRP A 14 3.00 20.22 10.53
CA TRP A 14 1.72 20.89 10.19
C TRP A 14 1.47 22.20 10.92
N LEU A 15 2.19 22.47 12.02
CA LEU A 15 2.11 23.74 12.74
C LEU A 15 2.71 24.91 11.94
N GLY A 16 3.62 24.62 10.99
CA GLY A 16 4.22 25.64 10.13
C GLY A 16 5.23 26.55 10.83
N GLU A 17 5.71 26.14 12.02
CA GLU A 17 6.72 26.87 12.79
C GLU A 17 8.14 26.72 12.21
N PHE A 18 8.37 25.66 11.42
CA PHE A 18 9.67 25.29 10.87
C PHE A 18 9.58 25.05 9.36
N ASP A 19 10.59 25.50 8.62
CA ASP A 19 10.72 25.21 7.18
C ASP A 19 11.10 23.73 6.93
N CYS A 20 11.77 23.10 7.88
CA CYS A 20 12.18 21.70 7.82
C CYS A 20 12.20 21.08 9.23
N VAL A 21 11.75 19.83 9.35
CA VAL A 21 11.68 19.09 10.62
C VAL A 21 12.50 17.81 10.51
N SER A 22 13.36 17.55 11.51
CA SER A 22 14.16 16.32 11.56
C SER A 22 13.34 15.14 12.09
N PRO A 23 13.26 13.99 11.39
CA PRO A 23 12.53 12.82 11.85
C PRO A 23 13.32 11.92 12.81
N GLU A 24 14.45 12.37 13.38
CA GLU A 24 15.41 11.53 14.14
C GLU A 24 14.75 10.73 15.28
N VAL A 25 13.79 11.34 16.00
CA VAL A 25 13.08 10.66 17.10
C VAL A 25 12.24 9.51 16.55
N PHE A 26 11.48 9.74 15.48
CA PHE A 26 10.68 8.71 14.84
C PHE A 26 11.56 7.61 14.22
N TYR A 27 12.62 8.00 13.52
CA TYR A 27 13.62 7.10 12.95
C TYR A 27 14.26 6.20 14.01
N SER A 28 14.69 6.77 15.13
CA SER A 28 15.31 6.02 16.24
C SER A 28 14.36 5.00 16.85
N VAL A 29 13.10 5.39 17.10
CA VAL A 29 12.08 4.49 17.66
C VAL A 29 11.76 3.36 16.70
N LEU A 30 11.59 3.65 15.41
CA LEU A 30 11.30 2.64 14.39
C LEU A 30 12.50 1.71 14.16
N GLY A 31 13.72 2.24 14.13
CA GLY A 31 14.96 1.46 13.95
C GLY A 31 15.23 0.47 15.09
N LYS A 32 14.81 0.76 16.33
CA LYS A 32 14.85 -0.20 17.44
C LYS A 32 13.93 -1.40 17.19
N ARG A 33 12.80 -1.18 16.50
CA ARG A 33 11.80 -2.22 16.22
C ARG A 33 12.13 -3.02 14.97
N TYR A 34 12.66 -2.35 13.96
CA TYR A 34 13.07 -2.91 12.69
C TYR A 34 14.56 -2.58 12.44
N PRO A 35 15.49 -3.43 12.91
CA PRO A 35 16.92 -3.16 12.84
C PRO A 35 17.44 -2.89 11.42
N THR A 36 16.77 -3.40 10.39
CA THR A 36 17.08 -3.12 8.98
C THR A 36 17.02 -1.62 8.69
N PHE A 37 16.01 -0.90 9.19
CA PHE A 37 15.87 0.55 9.00
C PHE A 37 16.73 1.37 9.96
N GLY A 38 17.31 0.76 11.01
CA GLY A 38 18.26 1.44 11.90
C GLY A 38 19.65 1.60 11.27
N LYS A 39 19.94 0.83 10.23
CA LYS A 39 21.17 0.96 9.44
C LYS A 39 21.02 2.16 8.51
N ARG A 40 22.05 3.01 8.43
CA ARG A 40 22.12 4.14 7.50
C ARG A 40 22.44 3.68 6.07
N THR A 41 21.72 2.66 5.60
CA THR A 41 21.79 2.14 4.24
C THR A 41 20.48 2.48 3.53
N GLN A 42 20.49 2.48 2.20
CA GLN A 42 19.27 2.65 1.44
C GLN A 42 18.32 1.46 1.64
N GLN A 43 17.02 1.74 1.56
CA GLN A 43 15.96 0.79 1.87
C GLN A 43 14.81 0.97 0.89
N ASP A 44 13.97 -0.05 0.79
CA ASP A 44 12.78 -0.01 -0.04
C ASP A 44 11.66 0.79 0.66
N ALA A 45 11.18 1.86 0.00
CA ALA A 45 10.12 2.71 0.54
C ALA A 45 8.79 1.95 0.75
N GLN A 46 8.52 0.91 -0.04
CA GLN A 46 7.34 0.08 0.11
C GLN A 46 7.41 -0.76 1.38
N GLU A 47 8.56 -1.38 1.66
CA GLU A 47 8.78 -2.15 2.89
C GLU A 47 8.69 -1.25 4.12
N PHE A 48 9.32 -0.07 4.07
CA PHE A 48 9.25 0.93 5.13
C PHE A 48 7.80 1.35 5.40
N LEU A 49 7.03 1.65 4.36
CA LEU A 49 5.63 2.06 4.48
C LEU A 49 4.77 0.98 5.17
N ILE A 50 4.91 -0.29 4.78
CA ILE A 50 4.18 -1.39 5.40
C ILE A 50 4.51 -1.50 6.89
N CYS A 51 5.79 -1.42 7.25
CA CYS A 51 6.22 -1.45 8.65
C CYS A 51 5.65 -0.28 9.45
N VAL A 52 5.67 0.94 8.89
CA VAL A 52 5.08 2.12 9.55
C VAL A 52 3.57 1.95 9.74
N LEU A 53 2.82 1.57 8.70
CA LEU A 53 1.37 1.37 8.80
C LEU A 53 1.00 0.31 9.85
N ASN A 54 1.76 -0.78 9.92
CA ASN A 54 1.55 -1.82 10.93
C ASN A 54 1.81 -1.32 12.36
N GLU A 55 2.90 -0.58 12.59
CA GLU A 55 3.20 0.00 13.90
C GLU A 55 2.17 1.05 14.32
N LEU A 56 1.68 1.85 13.38
CA LEU A 56 0.59 2.79 13.64
C LEU A 56 -0.71 2.05 13.96
N HIS A 57 -1.02 0.97 13.22
CA HIS A 57 -2.20 0.17 13.48
C HIS A 57 -2.18 -0.41 14.90
N GLU A 58 -1.09 -1.09 15.25
CA GLU A 58 -0.92 -1.72 16.56
C GLU A 58 -0.89 -0.70 17.70
N GLY A 59 -0.21 0.43 17.49
CA GLY A 59 -0.16 1.53 18.45
C GLY A 59 -1.54 2.11 18.76
N LEU A 60 -2.33 2.39 17.71
CA LEU A 60 -3.64 3.04 17.85
C LEU A 60 -4.74 2.05 18.28
N LYS A 61 -4.63 0.77 17.93
CA LYS A 61 -5.49 -0.32 18.42
C LYS A 61 -5.39 -0.44 19.95
N LYS A 62 -4.17 -0.44 20.50
CA LYS A 62 -3.92 -0.51 21.95
C LYS A 62 -4.54 0.66 22.71
N VAL A 63 -4.38 1.89 22.22
CA VAL A 63 -4.97 3.09 22.85
C VAL A 63 -6.48 2.95 22.94
N ARG A 64 -7.15 2.50 21.88
CA ARG A 64 -8.60 2.28 21.89
C ARG A 64 -9.01 1.20 22.90
N ALA A 65 -8.27 0.09 22.97
CA ALA A 65 -8.53 -0.96 23.95
C ALA A 65 -8.40 -0.47 25.40
N HIS A 66 -7.39 0.36 25.69
CA HIS A 66 -7.21 0.98 27.01
C HIS A 66 -8.32 1.98 27.35
N LEU A 67 -8.74 2.83 26.39
CA LEU A 67 -9.85 3.77 26.57
C LEU A 67 -11.18 3.03 26.82
N CYS A 68 -11.47 1.96 26.07
CA CYS A 68 -12.64 1.11 26.29
C CYS A 68 -12.62 0.47 27.68
N LYS A 69 -11.49 -0.09 28.12
CA LYS A 69 -11.35 -0.67 29.46
C LYS A 69 -11.61 0.36 30.57
N ARG A 70 -11.10 1.59 30.46
CA ARG A 70 -11.37 2.66 31.43
C ARG A 70 -12.86 3.02 31.52
N ARG A 71 -13.57 3.00 30.39
CA ARG A 71 -15.01 3.30 30.31
C ARG A 71 -15.90 2.17 30.84
N CYS A 72 -15.43 0.92 30.81
CA CYS A 72 -16.14 -0.23 31.39
C CYS A 72 -15.96 -0.36 32.91
N VAL A 73 -14.96 0.29 33.52
CA VAL A 73 -14.79 0.28 34.98
C VAL A 73 -15.83 1.18 35.67
N THR A 74 -16.35 2.19 34.99
CA THR A 74 -17.40 3.08 35.52
C THR A 74 -18.80 2.51 35.44
N ASP A 75 -19.00 1.40 34.72
CA ASP A 75 -20.32 0.81 34.49
C ASP A 75 -20.19 -0.70 34.68
N GLY A 76 -20.57 -1.19 35.88
CA GLY A 76 -20.17 -2.48 36.47
C GLY A 76 -20.61 -3.77 35.77
N LYS A 77 -20.43 -3.90 34.45
CA LYS A 77 -20.62 -5.15 33.70
C LYS A 77 -19.34 -5.52 32.95
N PRO A 78 -18.74 -6.70 33.22
CA PRO A 78 -17.62 -7.19 32.45
C PRO A 78 -18.15 -7.70 31.11
N SER A 79 -18.21 -6.84 30.10
CA SER A 79 -18.35 -7.33 28.74
C SER A 79 -17.03 -8.01 28.36
N ARG A 80 -17.09 -9.31 28.02
CA ARG A 80 -16.07 -9.96 27.19
C ARG A 80 -16.15 -9.35 25.79
N GLY A 81 -15.86 -8.05 25.68
CA GLY A 81 -15.83 -7.33 24.44
C GLY A 81 -14.61 -7.76 23.66
N SER A 82 -14.84 -8.48 22.55
CA SER A 82 -13.84 -8.69 21.51
C SER A 82 -13.13 -7.36 21.26
N VAL A 83 -11.83 -7.28 21.57
CA VAL A 83 -11.04 -6.07 21.29
C VAL A 83 -11.15 -5.84 19.79
N SER A 84 -11.74 -4.73 19.38
CA SER A 84 -11.91 -4.43 17.97
C SER A 84 -10.54 -4.49 17.29
N GLU A 85 -10.39 -5.42 16.35
CA GLU A 85 -9.22 -5.59 15.46
C GLU A 85 -9.02 -4.40 14.50
N THR A 86 -9.68 -3.26 14.73
CA THR A 86 -9.71 -2.12 13.81
C THR A 86 -9.09 -0.88 14.42
N SER A 87 -8.33 -0.14 13.61
CA SER A 87 -7.82 1.18 13.92
C SER A 87 -8.18 2.17 12.80
N ILE A 88 -7.77 3.43 12.93
CA ILE A 88 -7.91 4.38 11.81
C ILE A 88 -7.12 3.89 10.58
N ILE A 89 -6.01 3.18 10.77
CA ILE A 89 -5.21 2.64 9.67
C ILE A 89 -6.01 1.63 8.84
N THR A 90 -6.71 0.69 9.48
CA THR A 90 -7.54 -0.31 8.76
C THR A 90 -8.82 0.30 8.19
N LYS A 91 -9.26 1.46 8.68
CA LYS A 91 -10.37 2.19 8.09
C LYS A 91 -9.95 2.92 6.81
N LEU A 92 -8.76 3.51 6.83
CA LEU A 92 -8.26 4.31 5.72
C LEU A 92 -7.63 3.45 4.62
N PHE A 93 -6.72 2.54 4.97
CA PHE A 93 -5.83 1.89 4.00
C PHE A 93 -6.14 0.41 3.75
N GLU A 94 -6.90 -0.26 4.61
CA GLU A 94 -7.13 -1.71 4.46
C GLU A 94 -8.27 -1.99 3.47
N GLY A 95 -7.89 -2.56 2.32
CA GLY A 95 -8.79 -3.18 1.36
C GLY A 95 -8.85 -4.70 1.51
N GLN A 96 -9.74 -5.33 0.76
CA GLN A 96 -9.88 -6.78 0.71
C GLN A 96 -10.04 -7.26 -0.73
N LEU A 97 -9.26 -8.28 -1.09
CA LEU A 97 -9.40 -9.07 -2.30
C LEU A 97 -10.11 -10.38 -1.99
N SER A 98 -10.82 -10.93 -2.97
CA SER A 98 -11.16 -12.35 -3.03
C SER A 98 -10.39 -12.96 -4.20
N TYR A 99 -9.68 -14.05 -3.94
CA TYR A 99 -9.09 -14.89 -4.96
C TYR A 99 -10.00 -16.07 -5.23
N ASP A 100 -10.61 -16.08 -6.39
CA ASP A 100 -11.49 -17.17 -6.84
C ASP A 100 -10.59 -18.21 -7.51
N ILE A 101 -10.42 -19.36 -6.85
CA ILE A 101 -9.52 -20.43 -7.29
C ILE A 101 -10.33 -21.62 -7.75
N MET A 102 -10.34 -21.90 -9.05
CA MET A 102 -11.11 -22.98 -9.65
C MET A 102 -10.19 -24.11 -10.10
N CYS A 103 -10.40 -25.31 -9.54
CA CYS A 103 -9.72 -26.52 -9.98
C CYS A 103 -10.10 -26.85 -11.44
N LEU A 104 -9.11 -27.07 -12.32
CA LEU A 104 -9.38 -27.35 -13.72
C LEU A 104 -9.92 -28.77 -13.98
N GLU A 105 -9.72 -29.70 -13.05
CA GLU A 105 -10.23 -31.07 -13.15
C GLU A 105 -11.69 -31.16 -12.69
N CYS A 106 -11.95 -30.94 -11.39
CA CYS A 106 -13.29 -31.12 -10.81
C CYS A 106 -14.19 -29.87 -10.87
N LYS A 107 -13.69 -28.73 -11.38
CA LYS A 107 -14.39 -27.44 -11.46
C LYS A 107 -14.88 -26.85 -10.14
N THR A 108 -14.48 -27.41 -9.00
CA THR A 108 -14.75 -26.80 -7.69
C THR A 108 -14.02 -25.47 -7.60
N THR A 109 -14.74 -24.44 -7.15
CA THR A 109 -14.19 -23.10 -6.91
C THR A 109 -14.12 -22.84 -5.41
N ILE A 110 -13.00 -22.24 -4.96
CA ILE A 110 -12.78 -21.83 -3.58
C ILE A 110 -12.44 -20.35 -3.58
N ASP A 111 -13.16 -19.59 -2.77
CA ASP A 111 -12.89 -18.17 -2.57
C ASP A 111 -11.90 -18.01 -1.40
N ARG A 112 -10.81 -17.30 -1.65
CA ARG A 112 -9.79 -16.98 -0.63
C ARG A 112 -9.72 -15.48 -0.39
N PRO A 113 -10.28 -14.97 0.71
CA PRO A 113 -10.16 -13.56 1.05
C PRO A 113 -8.75 -13.21 1.51
N GLU A 114 -8.23 -12.08 1.04
CA GLU A 114 -6.93 -11.53 1.46
C GLU A 114 -7.06 -10.03 1.74
N ARG A 115 -6.45 -9.57 2.83
CA ARG A 115 -6.42 -8.15 3.18
C ARG A 115 -5.14 -7.52 2.66
N PHE A 116 -5.21 -6.26 2.23
CA PHE A 116 -4.04 -5.52 1.79
C PHE A 116 -4.09 -4.06 2.26
N THR A 117 -2.93 -3.47 2.48
CA THR A 117 -2.75 -2.01 2.65
C THR A 117 -2.07 -1.36 1.45
N VAL A 118 -1.27 -2.14 0.70
CA VAL A 118 -0.56 -1.73 -0.51
C VAL A 118 -0.77 -2.81 -1.56
N LEU A 119 -1.27 -2.42 -2.74
CA LEU A 119 -1.45 -3.33 -3.87
C LEU A 119 -0.23 -3.26 -4.80
N SER A 120 0.53 -4.34 -4.89
CA SER A 120 1.77 -4.38 -5.69
C SER A 120 1.49 -4.86 -7.11
N LEU A 121 1.48 -3.94 -8.06
CA LEU A 121 1.11 -4.18 -9.45
C LEU A 121 2.31 -4.63 -10.31
N PRO A 122 2.14 -5.68 -11.13
CA PRO A 122 3.11 -6.03 -12.16
C PRO A 122 3.13 -4.97 -13.27
N ILE A 123 4.28 -4.83 -13.93
CA ILE A 123 4.46 -3.92 -15.06
C ILE A 123 4.51 -4.79 -16.34
N PRO A 124 3.45 -4.77 -17.18
CA PRO A 124 3.31 -5.72 -18.30
C PRO A 124 4.22 -5.41 -19.50
N SER A 125 4.70 -4.17 -19.62
CA SER A 125 5.51 -3.70 -20.75
C SER A 125 6.86 -3.19 -20.26
N LYS A 126 7.91 -3.34 -21.07
CA LYS A 126 9.25 -2.82 -20.73
C LYS A 126 9.43 -1.35 -21.13
N SER A 127 8.72 -0.88 -22.16
CA SER A 127 8.88 0.48 -22.70
C SER A 127 7.93 1.47 -22.04
N ALA A 128 6.63 1.34 -22.31
CA ALA A 128 5.58 2.17 -21.74
C ALA A 128 4.29 1.37 -21.54
N CYS A 129 3.51 1.75 -20.52
CA CYS A 129 2.14 1.26 -20.30
C CYS A 129 1.33 2.27 -19.47
N SER A 130 0.05 1.99 -19.24
CA SER A 130 -0.78 2.75 -18.29
C SER A 130 -0.92 2.02 -16.95
N LEU A 131 -1.33 2.75 -15.90
CA LEU A 131 -1.76 2.17 -14.64
C LEU A 131 -2.90 1.18 -14.85
N GLN A 132 -3.81 1.48 -15.78
CA GLN A 132 -4.91 0.59 -16.17
C GLN A 132 -4.38 -0.73 -16.77
N ASP A 133 -3.29 -0.72 -17.53
CA ASP A 133 -2.69 -1.96 -18.04
C ASP A 133 -2.06 -2.78 -16.91
N CYS A 134 -1.45 -2.12 -15.92
CA CYS A 134 -0.92 -2.78 -14.73
C CYS A 134 -2.05 -3.42 -13.89
N LEU A 135 -3.17 -2.71 -13.73
CA LEU A 135 -4.38 -3.22 -13.06
C LEU A 135 -4.99 -4.38 -13.85
N LYS A 136 -5.16 -4.26 -15.17
CA LYS A 136 -5.62 -5.36 -16.02
C LYS A 136 -4.74 -6.59 -15.88
N CYS A 137 -3.42 -6.42 -15.90
CA CYS A 137 -2.47 -7.52 -15.71
C CYS A 137 -2.61 -8.18 -14.33
N PHE A 138 -2.82 -7.39 -13.26
CA PHE A 138 -3.03 -7.93 -11.91
C PHE A 138 -4.35 -8.71 -11.75
N PHE A 139 -5.45 -8.18 -12.30
CA PHE A 139 -6.79 -8.76 -12.17
C PHE A 139 -7.14 -9.77 -13.28
N GLN A 140 -6.24 -10.00 -14.23
CA GLN A 140 -6.39 -11.01 -15.25
C GLN A 140 -6.38 -12.40 -14.60
N GLN A 141 -7.27 -13.28 -15.08
CA GLN A 141 -7.27 -14.67 -14.67
C GLN A 141 -5.96 -15.34 -15.12
N ASP A 142 -5.26 -15.97 -14.19
CA ASP A 142 -4.04 -16.72 -14.44
C ASP A 142 -4.27 -18.23 -14.25
N ILE A 143 -3.38 -19.05 -14.79
CA ILE A 143 -3.42 -20.52 -14.68
C ILE A 143 -2.22 -20.98 -13.85
N LEU A 144 -2.53 -21.54 -12.68
CA LEU A 144 -1.59 -22.17 -11.78
C LEU A 144 -1.26 -23.58 -12.30
N THR A 145 -0.08 -23.73 -12.89
CA THR A 145 0.43 -24.99 -13.44
C THR A 145 1.77 -25.37 -12.82
N TRP A 146 2.23 -26.60 -13.07
CA TRP A 146 3.56 -27.10 -12.66
C TRP A 146 3.82 -26.95 -11.15
N ASN A 147 4.83 -26.16 -10.78
CA ASN A 147 5.22 -25.94 -9.39
C ASN A 147 4.18 -25.15 -8.58
N ASN A 148 3.22 -24.50 -9.24
CA ASN A 148 2.19 -23.67 -8.62
C ASN A 148 0.85 -24.40 -8.46
N GLN A 149 0.76 -25.69 -8.80
CA GLN A 149 -0.46 -26.49 -8.63
C GLN A 149 -0.99 -26.44 -7.20
N ILE A 150 -2.32 -26.41 -7.08
CA ILE A 150 -3.00 -26.37 -5.79
C ILE A 150 -3.37 -27.79 -5.34
N GLN A 151 -3.34 -28.02 -4.02
CA GLN A 151 -3.90 -29.24 -3.45
C GLN A 151 -5.43 -29.13 -3.44
N CYS A 152 -6.11 -29.88 -4.31
CA CYS A 152 -7.56 -29.89 -4.38
C CYS A 152 -8.15 -30.82 -3.32
N SER A 153 -9.03 -30.31 -2.45
CA SER A 153 -9.68 -31.11 -1.40
C SER A 153 -10.61 -32.19 -1.95
N TRP A 154 -11.18 -31.97 -3.13
CA TRP A 154 -12.11 -32.91 -3.76
C TRP A 154 -11.40 -33.99 -4.59
N CYS A 155 -10.32 -33.62 -5.31
CA CYS A 155 -9.52 -34.58 -6.08
C CYS A 155 -8.52 -35.35 -5.21
N GLY A 156 -8.22 -34.85 -3.99
CA GLY A 156 -7.22 -35.42 -3.09
C GLY A 156 -5.76 -35.29 -3.56
N THR A 157 -5.51 -34.61 -4.68
CA THR A 157 -4.21 -34.50 -5.35
C THR A 157 -3.93 -33.07 -5.80
N LYS A 158 -2.67 -32.80 -6.20
CA LYS A 158 -2.28 -31.53 -6.82
C LYS A 158 -2.90 -31.43 -8.21
N GLN A 159 -3.53 -30.29 -8.48
CA GLN A 159 -4.24 -30.03 -9.72
C GLN A 159 -3.90 -28.64 -10.25
N ASP A 160 -3.95 -28.52 -11.58
CA ASP A 160 -3.94 -27.21 -12.22
C ASP A 160 -5.22 -26.46 -11.84
N ALA A 161 -5.12 -25.15 -11.69
CA ALA A 161 -6.25 -24.31 -11.32
C ALA A 161 -6.18 -22.95 -11.99
N THR A 162 -7.32 -22.32 -12.21
CA THR A 162 -7.35 -20.88 -12.52
C THR A 162 -7.44 -20.09 -11.23
N VAL A 163 -6.83 -18.91 -11.21
CA VAL A 163 -6.93 -17.95 -10.11
C VAL A 163 -7.30 -16.59 -10.68
N LYS A 164 -8.26 -15.92 -10.04
CA LYS A 164 -8.66 -14.56 -10.40
C LYS A 164 -8.86 -13.74 -9.14
N ALA A 165 -8.26 -12.56 -9.08
CA ALA A 165 -8.50 -11.61 -8.01
C ALA A 165 -9.71 -10.72 -8.31
N THR A 166 -10.45 -10.35 -7.28
CA THR A 166 -11.54 -9.35 -7.33
C THR A 166 -11.50 -8.51 -6.06
N ILE A 167 -11.68 -7.19 -6.17
CA ILE A 167 -11.80 -6.30 -5.00
C ILE A 167 -13.17 -6.52 -4.36
N THR A 168 -13.20 -6.97 -3.10
CA THR A 168 -14.43 -7.12 -2.31
C THR A 168 -14.66 -5.95 -1.37
N LYS A 169 -13.59 -5.25 -0.98
CA LYS A 169 -13.64 -4.01 -0.21
C LYS A 169 -12.54 -3.08 -0.70
N ALA A 170 -12.90 -1.95 -1.29
CA ALA A 170 -11.94 -0.91 -1.64
C ALA A 170 -11.60 -0.07 -0.40
N PRO A 171 -10.32 0.28 -0.17
CA PRO A 171 -9.93 1.15 0.95
C PRO A 171 -10.28 2.61 0.66
N GLN A 172 -10.39 3.47 1.68
CA GLN A 172 -10.63 4.90 1.45
C GLN A 172 -9.43 5.58 0.76
N ILE A 173 -8.22 5.13 1.07
CA ILE A 173 -6.98 5.53 0.40
C ILE A 173 -6.34 4.26 -0.14
N ILE A 174 -6.20 4.16 -1.46
CA ILE A 174 -5.56 3.02 -2.11
C ILE A 174 -4.12 3.36 -2.48
N ILE A 175 -3.21 2.45 -2.17
CA ILE A 175 -1.78 2.62 -2.45
C ILE A 175 -1.37 1.57 -3.47
N PHE A 176 -0.91 2.03 -4.63
CA PHE A 176 -0.34 1.15 -5.65
C PHE A 176 1.19 1.20 -5.56
N HIS A 177 1.81 0.04 -5.43
CA HIS A 177 3.24 -0.14 -5.59
C HIS A 177 3.51 -0.69 -6.99
N LEU A 178 4.35 0.01 -7.76
CA LEU A 178 4.76 -0.45 -9.09
C LEU A 178 5.99 -1.34 -8.93
N LYS A 179 5.87 -2.64 -9.26
CA LYS A 179 6.94 -3.65 -9.12
C LYS A 179 8.10 -3.42 -10.09
N ARG A 180 8.86 -2.35 -9.88
CA ARG A 180 9.99 -1.96 -10.74
C ARG A 180 11.23 -2.81 -10.53
N PHE A 181 11.38 -3.45 -9.38
CA PHE A 181 12.57 -4.25 -9.09
C PHE A 181 12.32 -5.73 -9.38
N GLU A 182 13.15 -6.30 -10.23
CA GLU A 182 13.10 -7.72 -10.60
C GLU A 182 14.49 -8.36 -10.54
N TRP A 183 14.50 -9.67 -10.37
CA TRP A 183 15.72 -10.46 -10.46
C TRP A 183 15.89 -11.00 -11.89
N GLN A 184 16.98 -10.64 -12.55
CA GLN A 184 17.40 -11.23 -13.81
C GLN A 184 18.61 -12.13 -13.56
N GLY A 185 18.34 -13.41 -13.28
CA GLY A 185 19.38 -14.37 -12.88
C GLY A 185 19.99 -13.99 -11.53
N LYS A 186 21.26 -13.55 -11.53
CA LYS A 186 21.99 -13.13 -10.31
C LYS A 186 21.98 -11.61 -10.07
N HIS A 187 21.46 -10.83 -11.02
CA HIS A 187 21.50 -9.37 -10.94
C HIS A 187 20.10 -8.80 -10.69
N LYS A 188 20.02 -7.82 -9.79
CA LYS A 188 18.80 -7.03 -9.57
C LYS A 188 18.73 -5.95 -10.64
N ARG A 189 17.58 -5.80 -11.28
CA ARG A 189 17.31 -4.78 -12.30
C ARG A 189 16.15 -3.90 -11.86
N LYS A 190 16.22 -2.61 -12.19
CA LYS A 190 15.11 -1.67 -12.07
C LYS A 190 14.49 -1.43 -13.46
N LEU A 191 13.18 -1.56 -13.55
CA LEU A 191 12.37 -1.22 -14.72
C LEU A 191 12.17 0.29 -14.77
N SER A 192 12.69 0.91 -15.83
CA SER A 192 12.52 2.33 -16.17
C SER A 192 11.32 2.55 -17.10
N THR A 193 10.34 1.66 -17.07
CA THR A 193 9.13 1.75 -17.89
C THR A 193 8.37 3.03 -17.55
N ASP A 194 7.98 3.77 -18.57
CA ASP A 194 7.12 4.94 -18.40
C ASP A 194 5.67 4.48 -18.18
N ILE A 195 5.10 4.84 -17.03
CA ILE A 195 3.77 4.39 -16.61
C ILE A 195 2.86 5.61 -16.51
N CYS A 196 1.94 5.75 -17.45
CA CYS A 196 0.93 6.81 -17.43
C CYS A 196 -0.12 6.52 -16.35
N TYR A 197 -0.36 7.46 -15.43
CA TYR A 197 -1.36 7.30 -14.37
C TYR A 197 -2.27 8.53 -14.26
N PRO A 198 -3.59 8.33 -14.07
CA PRO A 198 -4.55 9.43 -14.05
C PRO A 198 -4.45 10.27 -12.76
N LEU A 199 -4.38 11.60 -12.86
CA LEU A 199 -4.39 12.46 -11.67
C LEU A 199 -5.75 12.48 -10.94
N SER A 200 -6.83 12.10 -11.61
CA SER A 200 -8.22 12.06 -11.11
C SER A 200 -9.05 11.04 -11.89
N ASN A 201 -10.19 10.66 -11.33
CA ASN A 201 -11.17 9.76 -11.96
C ASN A 201 -10.59 8.38 -12.28
N LEU A 202 -9.74 7.84 -11.39
CA LEU A 202 -9.33 6.44 -11.47
C LEU A 202 -10.52 5.56 -11.06
N ASP A 203 -11.07 4.84 -12.02
CA ASP A 203 -12.18 3.91 -11.79
C ASP A 203 -11.69 2.48 -11.52
N LEU A 204 -12.04 1.95 -10.35
CA LEU A 204 -11.77 0.56 -9.95
C LEU A 204 -13.00 -0.35 -10.03
N SER A 205 -14.13 0.16 -10.50
CA SER A 205 -15.36 -0.62 -10.70
C SER A 205 -15.16 -1.88 -11.55
N PRO A 206 -14.32 -1.90 -12.62
CA PRO A 206 -14.15 -3.11 -13.45
C PRO A 206 -13.49 -4.27 -12.72
N TYR A 207 -12.82 -4.00 -11.60
CA TYR A 207 -12.08 -4.97 -10.79
C TYR A 207 -12.79 -5.29 -9.47
N SER A 208 -13.92 -4.66 -9.21
CA SER A 208 -14.65 -4.74 -7.95
C SER A 208 -15.89 -5.64 -8.07
N SER A 209 -16.25 -6.31 -6.98
CA SER A 209 -17.47 -7.11 -6.93
C SER A 209 -18.71 -6.20 -7.00
N PRO A 210 -19.72 -6.53 -7.84
CA PRO A 210 -20.93 -5.71 -8.00
C PRO A 210 -21.70 -5.47 -6.70
N LEU A 211 -21.58 -6.39 -5.73
CA LEU A 211 -22.26 -6.33 -4.43
C LEU A 211 -21.70 -5.25 -3.50
N PHE A 212 -20.50 -4.74 -3.77
CA PHE A 212 -19.78 -3.77 -2.93
C PHE A 212 -19.38 -2.52 -3.71
N CYS A 213 -19.98 -2.31 -4.89
CA CYS A 213 -19.70 -1.18 -5.76
C CYS A 213 -20.41 0.07 -5.24
N THR A 214 -19.75 0.81 -4.34
CA THR A 214 -20.09 2.20 -4.04
C THR A 214 -18.94 3.08 -4.51
N ASP A 215 -19.17 3.86 -5.58
CA ASP A 215 -18.35 4.97 -6.09
C ASP A 215 -16.84 4.88 -5.78
N ALA A 216 -16.15 3.94 -6.44
CA ALA A 216 -14.71 3.73 -6.30
C ALA A 216 -13.91 4.61 -7.28
N GLU A 217 -14.26 5.90 -7.36
CA GLU A 217 -13.48 6.90 -8.10
C GLU A 217 -12.41 7.50 -7.18
N TYR A 218 -11.15 7.37 -7.60
CA TYR A 218 -10.02 7.89 -6.84
C TYR A 218 -9.33 9.06 -7.55
N SER A 219 -8.70 9.92 -6.74
CA SER A 219 -7.88 11.02 -7.23
C SER A 219 -6.52 11.01 -6.58
N LEU A 220 -5.47 11.10 -7.39
CA LEU A 220 -4.10 11.04 -6.91
C LEU A 220 -3.83 12.18 -5.91
N CYS A 221 -3.30 11.82 -4.74
CA CYS A 221 -2.96 12.74 -3.67
C CYS A 221 -1.46 12.80 -3.38
N ALA A 222 -0.72 11.70 -3.62
CA ALA A 222 0.73 11.69 -3.50
C ALA A 222 1.40 10.65 -4.42
N VAL A 223 2.67 10.90 -4.75
CA VAL A 223 3.55 9.98 -5.49
C VAL A 223 4.87 9.91 -4.74
N VAL A 224 5.37 8.71 -4.47
CA VAL A 224 6.76 8.49 -4.08
C VAL A 224 7.53 8.12 -5.33
N ASN A 225 8.55 8.92 -5.64
CA ASN A 225 9.43 8.73 -6.78
C ASN A 225 10.72 8.06 -6.32
N HIS A 226 11.36 7.32 -7.21
CA HIS A 226 12.66 6.72 -6.99
C HIS A 226 13.55 6.91 -8.22
N SER A 227 14.70 7.55 -8.08
CA SER A 227 15.76 7.64 -9.09
C SER A 227 16.94 6.72 -8.71
N GLY A 228 17.79 6.34 -9.67
CA GLY A 228 18.91 5.43 -9.42
C GLY A 228 18.54 3.95 -9.21
N PHE A 229 19.42 3.19 -8.58
CA PHE A 229 19.31 1.75 -8.32
C PHE A 229 18.83 1.47 -6.89
N LEU A 230 18.53 0.21 -6.56
CA LEU A 230 18.00 -0.11 -5.23
C LEU A 230 19.03 0.14 -4.10
N ASP A 231 20.29 -0.18 -4.34
CA ASP A 231 21.36 -0.01 -3.35
C ASP A 231 22.07 1.36 -3.46
N ASP A 232 21.72 2.14 -4.50
CA ASP A 232 22.26 3.47 -4.79
C ASP A 232 21.27 4.30 -5.63
N GLY A 233 20.25 4.84 -4.99
CA GLY A 233 19.18 5.67 -5.53
C GLY A 233 18.74 6.77 -4.57
N HIS A 234 17.69 7.49 -4.95
CA HIS A 234 17.16 8.62 -4.19
C HIS A 234 15.65 8.65 -4.27
N TYR A 235 14.99 8.87 -3.13
CA TYR A 235 13.54 8.96 -3.05
C TYR A 235 13.11 10.41 -2.87
N THR A 236 12.09 10.83 -3.62
CA THR A 236 11.41 12.11 -3.43
C THR A 236 9.90 11.89 -3.39
N ALA A 237 9.13 12.89 -2.96
CA ALA A 237 7.69 12.80 -2.92
C ALA A 237 7.01 13.98 -3.60
N PHE A 238 6.04 13.70 -4.48
CA PHE A 238 5.10 14.70 -4.96
C PHE A 238 3.83 14.61 -4.13
N CYS A 239 3.43 15.69 -3.46
CA CYS A 239 2.20 15.72 -2.66
C CYS A 239 1.29 16.86 -3.09
N LYS A 240 -0.01 16.58 -3.16
CA LYS A 240 -1.04 17.57 -3.46
C LYS A 240 -1.51 18.22 -2.15
N HIS A 241 -1.32 19.52 -2.04
CA HIS A 241 -1.76 20.26 -0.86
C HIS A 241 -3.30 20.32 -0.78
N SER A 242 -3.86 19.94 0.37
CA SER A 242 -5.30 19.70 0.52
C SER A 242 -6.16 20.96 0.33
N ALA A 243 -5.68 22.13 0.79
CA ALA A 243 -6.41 23.39 0.72
C ALA A 243 -6.21 24.14 -0.60
N THR A 244 -4.97 24.21 -1.09
CA THR A 244 -4.63 24.98 -2.31
C THR A 244 -4.74 24.17 -3.60
N LYS A 245 -4.84 22.85 -3.48
CA LYS A 245 -4.86 21.88 -4.59
C LYS A 245 -3.63 21.92 -5.52
N ASN A 246 -2.58 22.64 -5.11
CA ASN A 246 -1.29 22.69 -5.80
C ASN A 246 -0.43 21.48 -5.47
N TRP A 247 0.45 21.09 -6.39
CA TRP A 247 1.45 20.05 -6.18
C TRP A 247 2.79 20.63 -5.73
N TYR A 248 3.47 19.89 -4.87
CA TYR A 248 4.79 20.22 -4.38
C TYR A 248 5.69 18.98 -4.44
N ASN A 249 6.94 19.18 -4.84
CA ASN A 249 8.01 18.20 -4.73
C ASN A 249 8.75 18.40 -3.40
N PHE A 250 8.81 17.34 -2.61
CA PHE A 250 9.54 17.21 -1.36
C PHE A 250 10.79 16.37 -1.63
N ASP A 251 11.93 17.04 -1.63
CA ASP A 251 13.25 16.47 -1.82
C ASP A 251 14.08 16.77 -0.57
N ASP A 252 14.04 15.84 0.38
CA ASP A 252 14.57 16.00 1.75
C ASP A 252 14.09 17.32 2.40
N ALA A 253 15.00 18.27 2.63
CA ALA A 253 14.71 19.56 3.24
C ALA A 253 14.18 20.61 2.25
N GLN A 254 14.16 20.31 0.95
CA GLN A 254 13.76 21.25 -0.10
C GLN A 254 12.34 20.98 -0.56
N ILE A 255 11.52 22.04 -0.55
CA ILE A 255 10.13 21.99 -1.01
C ILE A 255 9.98 22.94 -2.19
N THR A 256 9.52 22.42 -3.32
CA THR A 256 9.33 23.21 -4.54
C THR A 256 7.94 22.99 -5.12
N LYS A 257 7.24 24.06 -5.49
CA LYS A 257 5.93 23.94 -6.16
C LYS A 257 6.14 23.43 -7.59
N ILE A 258 5.34 22.43 -8.00
CA ILE A 258 5.41 21.85 -9.35
C ILE A 258 4.05 21.95 -10.07
N PRO A 259 4.03 22.09 -11.42
CA PRO A 259 2.79 22.05 -12.18
C PRO A 259 2.25 20.62 -12.30
N ASN A 260 0.94 20.47 -12.55
CA ASN A 260 0.29 19.16 -12.69
C ASN A 260 0.95 18.26 -13.74
N ALA A 261 1.45 18.85 -14.84
CA ALA A 261 2.11 18.10 -15.91
C ALA A 261 3.41 17.41 -15.45
N SER A 262 4.10 17.98 -14.46
CA SER A 262 5.34 17.41 -13.91
C SER A 262 5.09 16.31 -12.88
N VAL A 263 3.85 16.12 -12.43
CA VAL A 263 3.51 15.04 -11.51
C VAL A 263 3.68 13.70 -12.22
N GLN A 264 3.35 13.62 -13.51
CA GLN A 264 3.59 12.45 -14.33
C GLN A 264 5.10 12.24 -14.50
N SER A 265 5.62 11.20 -13.86
CA SER A 265 7.05 10.86 -13.88
C SER A 265 7.29 9.36 -14.09
N ASP A 266 8.30 9.05 -14.90
CA ASP A 266 8.85 7.71 -15.11
C ASP A 266 9.52 7.12 -13.86
N THR A 267 9.87 7.98 -12.89
CA THR A 267 10.44 7.58 -11.59
C THR A 267 9.39 7.21 -10.54
N ALA A 268 8.09 7.37 -10.84
CA ALA A 268 7.01 7.05 -9.90
C ALA A 268 7.09 5.59 -9.44
N TYR A 269 7.05 5.38 -8.12
CA TYR A 269 7.25 4.08 -7.47
C TYR A 269 6.05 3.66 -6.61
N LEU A 270 5.54 4.57 -5.78
CA LEU A 270 4.27 4.40 -5.06
C LEU A 270 3.28 5.50 -5.49
N LEU A 271 2.02 5.13 -5.70
CA LEU A 271 0.93 6.04 -6.03
C LEU A 271 -0.13 5.98 -4.93
N PHE A 272 -0.46 7.13 -4.35
CA PHE A 272 -1.48 7.28 -3.31
C PHE A 272 -2.71 7.95 -3.90
N TYR A 273 -3.84 7.25 -3.84
CA TYR A 273 -5.12 7.61 -4.45
C TYR A 273 -6.21 7.68 -3.39
#